data_AF-A0A0U1YLV0-F1
#
_entry.id   AF-A0A0U1YLV0-F1
#
_cell.length_a   1.000
_cell.length_b   1.000
_cell.length_c   1.000
_cell.angle_alpha   90.00
_cell.angle_beta   90.00
_cell.angle_gamma   90.00
#
_symmetry.space_group_name_H-M   'P 1'
#
loop_
_entity.id
_entity.type
_entity.pdbx_description
1 polymer ?
#
loop_
_entity_poly.entity_id
_entity_poly.type
_entity_poly.pdbx_seq_one_letter_code
_entity_poly.pdbx_strand_id
1 'polypeptide(L)'
;SSTLSGLSGELKGTFYPLTGMSKEVQQKLIDDHFLFKEGDRFLQTANACRFWPTGRGIFHNDDKTFLVWVNEEDHLRIISMQMGG
;
A
#
# COMPACT_ATOMS: atom_id res chain seq x y z
N SER A 1 4.94 11.33 -6.49
CA SER A 1 5.80 10.41 -7.25
C SER A 1 5.00 9.91 -8.44
N SER A 2 5.48 10.15 -9.66
CA SER A 2 4.74 9.98 -10.92
C SER A 2 5.01 8.66 -11.65
N THR A 3 5.87 7.79 -11.10
CA THR A 3 6.29 6.56 -11.79
C THR A 3 5.15 5.56 -11.93
N LEU A 4 4.36 5.34 -10.86
CA LEU A 4 3.28 4.35 -10.86
C LEU A 4 2.10 4.77 -11.74
N SER A 5 1.86 6.07 -11.92
CA SER A 5 0.83 6.58 -12.85
C SER A 5 1.17 6.35 -14.33
N GLY A 6 2.42 6.02 -14.66
CA GLY A 6 2.84 5.68 -16.02
C GLY A 6 2.56 4.22 -16.41
N LEU A 7 2.13 3.38 -15.46
CA LEU A 7 1.79 1.99 -15.74
C LEU A 7 0.52 1.90 -16.59
N SER A 8 0.51 0.98 -17.54
CA SER A 8 -0.55 0.83 -18.54
C SER A 8 -0.95 -0.64 -18.70
N GLY A 9 -2.02 -0.88 -19.47
CA GLY A 9 -2.59 -2.23 -19.63
C GLY A 9 -3.09 -2.78 -18.29
N GLU A 10 -2.79 -4.05 -18.02
CA GLU A 10 -3.18 -4.77 -16.80
C GLU A 10 -2.61 -4.15 -15.51
N LEU A 11 -1.47 -3.44 -15.60
CA LEU A 11 -0.83 -2.81 -14.45
C LEU A 11 -1.34 -1.39 -14.18
N LYS A 12 -2.25 -0.87 -15.03
CA LYS A 12 -2.86 0.44 -14.81
C LYS A 12 -3.66 0.43 -13.51
N GLY A 13 -3.48 1.47 -12.71
CA GLY A 13 -4.09 1.54 -11.40
C GLY A 13 -4.07 2.93 -10.81
N THR A 14 -4.46 3.00 -9.54
CA THR A 14 -4.55 4.25 -8.79
C THR A 14 -3.69 4.19 -7.54
N PHE A 15 -3.02 5.30 -7.22
CA PHE A 15 -2.30 5.46 -5.96
C PHE A 15 -3.21 6.11 -4.92
N TYR A 16 -3.33 5.46 -3.78
CA TYR A 16 -4.11 5.89 -2.63
C TYR A 16 -3.15 6.25 -1.48
N PRO A 17 -2.92 7.54 -1.21
CA PRO A 17 -2.13 7.94 -0.06
C PRO A 17 -2.86 7.58 1.24
N LEU A 18 -2.11 7.13 2.25
CA LEU A 18 -2.66 6.89 3.60
C LEU A 18 -3.06 8.21 4.27
N THR A 19 -2.36 9.31 3.95
CA THR A 19 -2.73 10.65 4.42
C THR A 19 -4.05 11.08 3.78
N GLY A 20 -5.09 11.29 4.59
CA GLY A 20 -6.42 11.67 4.13
C GLY A 20 -7.33 10.50 3.78
N MET A 21 -6.86 9.25 3.88
CA MET A 21 -7.69 8.06 3.74
C MET A 21 -8.63 7.91 4.95
N SER A 22 -9.92 7.70 4.70
CA SER A 22 -10.91 7.42 5.74
C SER A 22 -10.60 6.07 6.43
N LYS A 23 -10.89 5.97 7.73
CA LYS A 23 -10.59 4.76 8.51
C LYS A 23 -11.35 3.53 8.02
N GLU A 24 -12.53 3.71 7.46
CA GLU A 24 -13.37 2.64 6.90
C GLU A 24 -12.71 2.02 5.66
N VAL A 25 -12.17 2.84 4.77
CA VAL A 25 -11.41 2.39 3.58
C VAL A 25 -10.10 1.73 4.00
N GLN A 26 -9.38 2.33 4.96
CA GLN A 26 -8.14 1.77 5.48
C GLN A 26 -8.39 0.36 6.06
N GLN A 27 -9.42 0.21 6.89
CA GLN A 27 -9.75 -1.07 7.51
C GLN A 27 -10.17 -2.11 6.47
N LYS A 28 -11.02 -1.74 5.51
CA LYS A 28 -11.43 -2.65 4.43
C LYS A 28 -10.23 -3.18 3.63
N LEU A 29 -9.25 -2.33 3.33
CA LEU A 29 -8.05 -2.77 2.62
C LEU A 29 -7.17 -3.71 3.45
N ILE A 30 -7.13 -3.55 4.78
CA ILE A 30 -6.45 -4.47 5.69
C ILE A 30 -7.19 -5.81 5.73
N ASP A 31 -8.52 -5.78 5.85
CA ASP A 31 -9.37 -6.97 5.91
C ASP A 31 -9.31 -7.78 4.61
N ASP A 32 -9.25 -7.10 3.47
CA ASP A 32 -9.06 -7.73 2.15
C ASP A 32 -7.60 -8.22 1.92
N HIS A 33 -6.72 -8.14 2.94
CA HIS A 33 -5.30 -8.49 2.88
C HIS A 33 -4.45 -7.67 1.88
N PHE A 34 -4.94 -6.51 1.45
CA PHE A 34 -4.26 -5.65 0.50
C PHE A 34 -3.37 -4.59 1.14
N LEU A 35 -3.66 -4.15 2.37
CA LEU A 35 -2.91 -3.10 3.06
C LEU A 35 -2.22 -3.64 4.32
N PHE A 36 -1.02 -3.13 4.58
CA PHE A 36 -0.24 -3.42 5.77
C PHE A 36 -0.90 -2.86 7.03
N LYS A 37 -0.73 -3.58 8.15
CA LYS A 37 -1.22 -3.15 9.47
C LYS A 37 -0.44 -1.92 9.96
N GLU A 38 -1.15 -1.00 10.60
CA GLU A 38 -0.53 0.10 11.33
C GLU A 38 0.05 -0.41 12.66
N GLY A 39 1.19 0.14 13.08
CA GLY A 39 1.70 -0.03 14.45
C GLY A 39 2.41 -1.35 14.75
N ASP A 40 3.17 -1.89 13.80
CA ASP A 40 4.06 -3.02 14.12
C ASP A 40 5.11 -2.61 15.17
N ARG A 41 5.12 -3.30 16.31
CA ARG A 41 5.97 -2.98 17.47
C ARG A 41 7.46 -3.07 17.12
N PHE A 42 7.85 -3.96 16.21
CA PHE A 42 9.25 -4.11 15.81
C PHE A 42 9.68 -2.93 14.93
N LEU A 43 8.84 -2.53 13.97
CA LEU A 43 9.11 -1.36 13.12
C LEU A 43 9.13 -0.05 13.93
N GLN A 44 8.24 0.10 14.92
CA GLN A 44 8.25 1.25 15.81
C GLN A 44 9.54 1.34 16.63
N THR A 45 9.99 0.21 17.18
CA THR A 45 11.24 0.15 17.97
C THR A 45 12.46 0.49 17.11
N ALA A 46 12.43 0.13 15.82
CA ALA A 46 13.45 0.49 14.84
C ALA A 46 13.35 1.96 14.35
N ASN A 47 12.43 2.77 14.88
CA ASN A 47 12.10 4.11 14.40
C ASN A 47 11.63 4.17 12.92
N ALA A 48 11.23 3.04 12.33
CA ALA A 48 10.80 2.96 10.94
C ALA A 48 9.40 3.57 10.71
N CYS A 49 8.58 3.71 11.76
CA CYS A 49 7.24 4.31 11.70
C CYS A 49 7.20 5.83 11.96
N ARG A 50 8.34 6.53 11.96
CA ARG A 50 8.35 7.99 12.21
C ARG A 50 7.52 8.75 11.17
N PHE A 51 6.78 9.77 11.62
CA PHE A 51 5.93 10.65 10.81
C PHE A 51 4.74 9.98 10.12
N TRP A 52 4.38 8.76 10.53
CA TRP A 52 3.17 8.07 10.06
C TRP A 52 1.91 8.98 10.19
N PRO A 53 1.01 9.02 9.18
CA PRO A 53 0.98 8.26 7.91
C PRO A 53 1.64 8.99 6.71
N THR A 54 2.41 10.06 6.97
CA THR A 54 2.94 10.93 5.92
C THR A 54 3.86 10.18 4.96
N GLY A 55 3.64 10.36 3.65
CA GLY A 55 4.47 9.75 2.61
C GLY A 55 4.22 8.25 2.38
N ARG A 56 3.27 7.65 3.11
CA ARG A 56 2.88 6.25 2.96
C ARG A 56 1.65 6.12 2.07
N GLY A 57 1.54 4.99 1.38
CA GLY A 57 0.33 4.68 0.61
C GLY A 57 0.40 3.34 -0.08
N ILE A 58 -0.65 3.06 -0.83
CA ILE A 58 -0.80 1.85 -1.62
C ILE A 58 -1.19 2.22 -3.05
N PHE A 59 -0.56 1.59 -4.02
CA PHE A 59 -1.04 1.54 -5.39
C PHE A 59 -1.65 0.16 -5.63
N HIS A 60 -2.73 0.10 -6.40
CA HIS A 60 -3.17 -1.17 -6.97
C HIS A 60 -3.85 -0.94 -8.32
N ASN A 61 -3.80 -1.97 -9.17
CA ASN A 61 -4.61 -2.03 -10.38
C ASN A 61 -6.10 -2.26 -10.04
N ASP A 62 -6.97 -2.08 -11.03
CA ASP A 62 -8.43 -2.18 -10.83
C ASP A 62 -8.85 -3.60 -10.40
N ASP A 63 -8.15 -4.62 -10.89
CA ASP A 63 -8.39 -6.03 -10.57
C ASP A 63 -7.78 -6.48 -9.23
N LYS A 64 -7.02 -5.59 -8.56
CA LYS A 64 -6.27 -5.87 -7.33
C LYS A 64 -5.38 -7.11 -7.39
N THR A 65 -4.88 -7.43 -8.57
CA THR A 65 -3.90 -8.49 -8.80
C THR A 65 -2.47 -7.98 -8.75
N PHE A 66 -2.27 -6.68 -8.88
CA PHE A 66 -0.99 -6.00 -8.77
C PHE A 66 -1.07 -4.86 -7.77
N LEU A 67 -0.21 -4.87 -6.76
CA LEU A 67 -0.17 -3.85 -5.70
C LEU A 67 1.26 -3.39 -5.46
N VAL A 68 1.40 -2.13 -5.02
CA VAL A 68 2.67 -1.58 -4.55
C VAL A 68 2.45 -0.87 -3.22
N TRP A 69 3.10 -1.34 -2.16
CA TRP A 69 3.18 -0.58 -0.91
C TRP A 69 4.32 0.41 -0.98
N VAL A 70 4.06 1.64 -0.54
CA VAL A 70 5.03 2.74 -0.57
C VAL A 70 5.36 3.17 0.86
N ASN A 71 6.65 3.15 1.19
CA ASN A 71 7.22 3.56 2.48
C ASN A 71 6.62 2.83 3.68
N GLU A 72 6.57 1.50 3.62
CA GLU A 72 6.08 0.67 4.72
C GLU A 72 7.23 0.31 5.69
N GLU A 73 7.82 -0.86 5.51
CA GLU A 73 9.11 -1.30 6.04
C GLU A 73 10.22 -0.88 5.07
N ASP A 74 10.03 -1.21 3.79
CA ASP A 74 10.87 -0.80 2.66
C ASP A 74 10.30 0.43 1.94
N HIS A 75 11.11 1.06 1.09
CA HIS A 75 10.65 2.13 0.21
C HIS A 75 9.52 1.66 -0.72
N LEU A 76 9.64 0.44 -1.27
CA LEU A 76 8.66 -0.15 -2.18
C LEU A 76 8.57 -1.66 -1.91
N ARG A 77 7.35 -2.18 -1.82
CA ARG A 77 7.06 -3.62 -1.92
C ARG A 77 6.12 -3.84 -3.09
N ILE A 78 6.59 -4.57 -4.10
CA ILE A 78 5.83 -4.87 -5.32
C ILE A 78 5.22 -6.27 -5.17
N ILE A 79 3.92 -6.37 -5.36
CA ILE A 79 3.13 -7.56 -5.04
C ILE A 79 2.31 -7.93 -6.27
N SER A 80 2.34 -9.21 -6.63
CA SER A 80 1.42 -9.82 -7.59
C SER A 80 0.69 -10.94 -6.89
N MET A 81 -0.64 -10.96 -6.95
CA MET A 81 -1.46 -11.96 -6.28
C MET A 81 -2.71 -12.30 -7.08
N GLN A 82 -3.17 -13.54 -6.93
CA GLN A 82 -4.43 -14.01 -7.49
C GLN A 82 -5.03 -15.06 -6.54
N MET A 83 -6.32 -15.32 -6.70
CA MET A 83 -6.96 -16.44 -6.01
C MET A 83 -6.58 -17.76 -6.70
N GLY A 84 -6.27 -18.79 -5.92
CA GLY A 84 -5.84 -20.10 -6.46
C GLY A 84 -4.36 -20.13 -6.85
N GLY A 85 -3.97 -21.17 -7.59
CA GLY A 85 -2.59 -21.42 -8.04
C GLY A 85 -2.55 -22.11 -9.40
#